data_AF-A0A938NNW9-F1
#
_entry.id   AF-A0A938NNW9-F1
#
_cell.length_a   1.000
_cell.length_b   1.000
_cell.length_c   1.000
_cell.angle_alpha   90.00
_cell.angle_beta   90.00
_cell.angle_gamma   90.00
#
_symmetry.space_group_name_H-M   'P 1'
#
loop_
_entity.id
_entity.type
_entity.pdbx_description
1 polymer ?
#
loop_
_entity_poly.entity_id
_entity_poly.type
_entity_poly.pdbx_seq_one_letter_code
_entity_poly.pdbx_strand_id
1 'polypeptide(L)'
;MTGAALLAITWLIGQASGISAAVFFFLLLVLPWWTLQSYDAYRPSTETMSAPQTTGLRHTLRTAWAHAHDIRYLGALFLLTALTDLFIIVANPSYALTVFCMKPTGVAGLFAKTQSPTLHLLIGYGFMRLRRWSLLLYLAYAAFGLLNATANYACFGYGRVRTAFLLTLIAFTAYIVWRRQGFRSAATPRPRL
;
A
#
# COMPACT_ATOMS: atom_id res chain seq x y z
N MET A 1 -7.92 -23.86 -5.99
CA MET A 1 -7.17 -24.34 -4.81
C MET A 1 -5.96 -23.43 -4.47
N THR A 2 -6.09 -22.10 -4.48
CA THR A 2 -4.94 -21.19 -4.27
C THR A 2 -5.00 -20.41 -2.94
N GLY A 3 -6.20 -20.05 -2.46
CA GLY A 3 -6.35 -19.26 -1.22
C GLY A 3 -5.91 -20.00 0.05
N ALA A 4 -6.30 -21.26 0.21
CA ALA A 4 -5.91 -22.07 1.38
C ALA A 4 -4.39 -22.29 1.46
N ALA A 5 -3.73 -22.49 0.31
CA ALA A 5 -2.28 -22.61 0.25
C ALA A 5 -1.57 -21.31 0.68
N LEU A 6 -2.08 -20.15 0.23
CA LEU A 6 -1.56 -18.85 0.63
C LEU A 6 -1.72 -18.58 2.13
N LEU A 7 -2.84 -19.01 2.73
CA LEU A 7 -3.05 -18.93 4.18
C LEU A 7 -2.09 -19.85 4.95
N ALA A 8 -1.88 -21.08 4.47
CA ALA A 8 -0.92 -22.00 5.06
C ALA A 8 0.52 -21.43 5.00
N ILE A 9 0.92 -20.85 3.86
CA ILE A 9 2.21 -20.18 3.71
C ILE A 9 2.31 -18.98 4.68
N THR A 10 1.25 -18.18 4.82
CA THR A 10 1.21 -17.07 5.77
C THR A 10 1.46 -17.55 7.20
N TRP A 11 0.82 -18.64 7.59
CA TRP A 11 1.01 -19.26 8.90
C TRP A 11 2.45 -19.76 9.10
N LEU A 12 3.02 -20.45 8.11
CA LEU A 12 4.42 -20.91 8.13
C LEU A 12 5.42 -19.76 8.26
N ILE A 13 5.20 -18.66 7.53
CA ILE A 13 6.01 -17.44 7.66
C ILE A 13 5.89 -16.86 9.08
N GLY A 14 4.69 -16.88 9.66
CA GLY A 14 4.46 -16.44 11.03
C GLY A 14 5.28 -17.23 12.05
N GLN A 15 5.35 -18.55 11.88
CA GLN A 15 6.17 -19.42 12.73
C GLN A 15 7.68 -19.20 12.53
N ALA A 16 8.12 -19.05 11.27
CA ALA A 16 9.55 -18.97 10.96
C ALA A 16 10.16 -17.57 11.15
N SER A 17 9.39 -16.51 10.88
CA SER A 17 9.88 -15.12 10.77
C SER A 17 9.10 -14.13 11.63
N GLY A 18 8.08 -14.58 12.36
CA GLY A 18 7.28 -13.78 13.28
C GLY A 18 6.04 -13.13 12.66
N ILE A 19 5.15 -12.65 13.54
CA ILE A 19 3.83 -12.10 13.17
C ILE A 19 3.92 -10.93 12.18
N SER A 20 4.91 -10.05 12.34
CA SER A 20 5.07 -8.90 11.44
C SER A 20 5.32 -9.31 9.98
N ALA A 21 6.12 -10.35 9.77
CA ALA A 21 6.39 -10.89 8.44
C ALA A 21 5.15 -11.57 7.84
N ALA A 22 4.38 -12.29 8.66
CA ALA A 22 3.13 -12.91 8.24
C ALA A 22 2.08 -11.86 7.84
N VAL A 23 1.89 -10.81 8.65
CA VAL A 23 0.96 -9.71 8.33
C VAL A 23 1.38 -9.01 7.04
N PHE A 24 2.67 -8.74 6.86
CA PHE A 24 3.19 -8.16 5.63
C PHE A 24 2.91 -9.03 4.40
N PHE A 25 3.21 -10.33 4.47
CA PHE A 25 2.90 -11.28 3.39
C PHE A 25 1.39 -11.36 3.10
N PHE A 26 0.57 -11.42 4.15
CA PHE A 26 -0.88 -11.44 4.04
C PHE A 26 -1.41 -10.22 3.28
N LEU A 27 -0.99 -9.02 3.69
CA LEU A 27 -1.42 -7.77 3.06
C LEU A 27 -0.89 -7.61 1.62
N LEU A 28 0.26 -8.18 1.28
CA LEU A 28 0.81 -8.01 -0.08
C LEU A 28 0.36 -9.06 -1.09
N LEU A 29 0.03 -10.27 -0.65
CA LEU A 29 -0.23 -11.38 -1.57
C LEU A 29 -1.58 -12.04 -1.32
N VAL A 30 -1.88 -12.37 -0.06
CA VAL A 30 -3.09 -13.12 0.26
C VAL A 30 -4.34 -12.26 0.11
N LEU A 31 -4.34 -11.07 0.69
CA LEU A 31 -5.48 -10.17 0.65
C LEU A 31 -5.80 -9.70 -0.79
N PRO A 32 -4.83 -9.24 -1.60
CA PRO A 32 -5.09 -8.93 -3.01
C PRO A 32 -5.64 -10.12 -3.78
N TRP A 33 -5.06 -11.30 -3.58
CA TRP A 33 -5.52 -12.52 -4.25
C TRP A 33 -6.96 -12.85 -3.88
N TRP A 34 -7.30 -12.79 -2.60
CA TRP A 34 -8.66 -13.00 -2.13
C TRP A 34 -9.63 -11.96 -2.71
N THR A 35 -9.26 -10.67 -2.72
CA THR A 35 -10.10 -9.63 -3.33
C THR A 35 -10.35 -9.85 -4.82
N LEU A 36 -9.36 -10.38 -5.57
CA LEU A 36 -9.52 -10.72 -6.98
C LEU A 36 -10.47 -11.91 -7.17
N GLN A 37 -10.42 -12.92 -6.30
CA GLN A 37 -11.35 -14.05 -6.33
C GLN A 37 -12.78 -13.61 -6.01
N SER A 38 -12.96 -12.79 -4.98
CA SER A 38 -14.28 -12.21 -4.64
C SER A 38 -14.80 -11.32 -5.76
N TYR A 39 -13.94 -10.54 -6.41
CA TYR A 39 -14.31 -9.70 -7.54
C TYR A 39 -14.72 -10.54 -8.76
N ASP A 40 -14.01 -11.63 -9.07
CA ASP A 40 -14.39 -12.58 -10.12
C ASP A 40 -15.77 -13.20 -9.84
N ALA A 41 -16.00 -13.64 -8.61
CA ALA A 41 -17.26 -14.25 -8.18
C ALA A 41 -18.46 -13.28 -8.17
N TYR A 42 -18.23 -11.99 -7.90
CA TYR A 42 -19.27 -10.97 -7.90
C TYR A 42 -19.75 -10.59 -9.32
N ARG A 43 -18.93 -10.83 -10.35
CA ARG A 43 -19.31 -10.46 -11.71
C ARG A 43 -20.46 -11.36 -12.18
N PRO A 44 -21.57 -10.79 -12.65
CA PRO A 44 -22.64 -11.59 -13.23
C PRO A 44 -22.07 -12.36 -14.42
N SER A 45 -22.27 -13.68 -14.43
CA SER A 45 -21.98 -14.54 -15.56
C SER A 45 -22.92 -14.18 -16.72
N THR A 46 -22.58 -13.13 -17.47
CA THR A 46 -23.15 -12.89 -18.79
C THR A 46 -22.54 -13.91 -19.73
N GLU A 47 -23.07 -15.15 -19.71
CA GLU A 47 -23.13 -16.08 -20.84
C GLU A 47 -23.62 -17.45 -20.35
N THR A 48 -24.76 -17.84 -20.91
CA THR A 48 -25.35 -19.17 -21.11
C THR A 48 -24.45 -20.36 -20.73
N MET A 49 -24.99 -21.26 -19.90
CA MET A 49 -24.49 -22.62 -19.61
C MET A 49 -23.81 -23.25 -20.84
N SER A 50 -22.47 -23.21 -20.97
CA SER A 50 -21.69 -24.06 -21.91
C SER A 50 -20.16 -23.87 -21.89
N ALA A 51 -19.59 -22.78 -21.34
CA ALA A 51 -18.14 -22.57 -21.42
C ALA A 51 -17.38 -22.99 -20.14
N PRO A 52 -16.21 -23.66 -20.24
CA PRO A 52 -15.41 -24.03 -19.08
C PRO A 52 -14.93 -22.76 -18.33
N GLN A 53 -15.17 -22.71 -17.02
CA GLN A 53 -14.92 -21.60 -16.08
C GLN A 53 -13.45 -21.09 -15.99
N THR A 54 -12.53 -21.60 -16.81
CA THR A 54 -11.08 -21.33 -16.71
C THR A 54 -10.64 -20.02 -17.39
N THR A 55 -11.51 -19.39 -18.18
CA THR A 55 -11.22 -18.11 -18.87
C THR A 55 -11.50 -16.86 -18.01
N GLY A 56 -12.24 -16.98 -16.90
CA GLY A 56 -12.68 -15.87 -16.06
C GLY A 56 -11.55 -15.09 -15.36
N LEU A 57 -10.61 -15.80 -14.71
CA LEU A 57 -9.59 -15.16 -13.87
C LEU A 57 -8.61 -14.30 -14.67
N ARG A 58 -8.22 -14.72 -15.89
CA ARG A 58 -7.39 -13.91 -16.78
C ARG A 58 -8.11 -12.63 -17.21
N HIS A 59 -9.39 -12.74 -17.51
CA HIS A 59 -10.22 -11.59 -17.86
C HIS A 59 -10.40 -10.63 -16.66
N THR A 60 -10.60 -11.16 -15.47
CA THR A 60 -10.68 -10.41 -14.21
C THR A 60 -9.37 -9.69 -13.91
N LEU A 61 -8.21 -10.35 -14.05
CA LEU A 61 -6.91 -9.72 -13.91
C LEU A 61 -6.70 -8.57 -14.91
N ARG A 62 -7.02 -8.79 -16.19
CA ARG A 62 -6.94 -7.73 -17.22
C ARG A 62 -7.86 -6.55 -16.89
N THR A 63 -9.08 -6.85 -16.46
CA THR A 63 -10.05 -5.82 -16.06
C THR A 63 -9.52 -5.04 -14.87
N ALA A 64 -8.99 -5.73 -13.86
CA ALA A 64 -8.47 -5.11 -12.65
C ALA A 64 -7.25 -4.24 -12.91
N TRP A 65 -6.36 -4.71 -13.78
CA TRP A 65 -5.22 -3.95 -14.28
C TRP A 65 -5.64 -2.68 -15.02
N ALA A 66 -6.57 -2.82 -15.98
CA ALA A 66 -7.06 -1.72 -16.80
C ALA A 66 -7.76 -0.63 -15.95
N HIS A 67 -8.48 -1.03 -14.91
CA HIS A 67 -9.15 -0.10 -14.00
C HIS A 67 -8.26 0.39 -12.85
N ALA A 68 -6.99 -0.01 -12.82
CA ALA A 68 -6.03 0.33 -11.78
C ALA A 68 -6.48 -0.03 -10.35
N HIS A 69 -7.09 -1.20 -10.18
CA HIS A 69 -7.48 -1.71 -8.85
C HIS A 69 -6.28 -2.01 -7.95
N ASP A 70 -5.13 -2.31 -8.55
CA ASP A 70 -3.83 -2.40 -7.88
C ASP A 70 -3.43 -1.08 -7.19
N ILE A 71 -3.53 0.06 -7.89
CA ILE A 71 -3.24 1.39 -7.32
C ILE A 71 -4.26 1.72 -6.22
N ARG A 72 -5.55 1.42 -6.44
CA ARG A 72 -6.58 1.62 -5.41
C ARG A 72 -6.32 0.77 -4.18
N TYR A 73 -5.90 -0.48 -4.36
CA TYR A 73 -5.53 -1.36 -3.27
C TYR A 73 -4.39 -0.77 -2.43
N LEU A 74 -3.32 -0.27 -3.08
CA LEU A 74 -2.26 0.47 -2.37
C LEU A 74 -2.80 1.72 -1.66
N GLY A 75 -3.77 2.41 -2.27
CA GLY A 75 -4.48 3.52 -1.63
C GLY A 75 -5.22 3.10 -0.35
N ALA A 76 -5.91 1.96 -0.36
CA ALA A 76 -6.57 1.40 0.81
C ALA A 76 -5.56 1.01 1.91
N LEU A 77 -4.41 0.43 1.53
CA LEU A 77 -3.32 0.17 2.47
C LEU A 77 -2.79 1.46 3.10
N PHE A 78 -2.62 2.53 2.32
CA PHE A 78 -2.24 3.85 2.87
C PHE A 78 -3.25 4.36 3.91
N LEU A 79 -4.56 4.21 3.66
CA LEU A 79 -5.59 4.58 4.63
C LEU A 79 -5.50 3.74 5.91
N LEU A 80 -5.30 2.42 5.77
CA LEU A 80 -5.10 1.51 6.90
C LEU A 80 -3.84 1.90 7.71
N THR A 81 -2.74 2.22 7.04
CA THR A 81 -1.53 2.71 7.67
C THR A 81 -1.78 4.01 8.42
N ALA A 82 -2.55 4.96 7.84
CA ALA A 82 -2.87 6.20 8.53
C ALA A 82 -3.66 5.97 9.84
N LEU A 83 -4.63 5.07 9.83
CA LEU A 83 -5.37 4.68 11.04
C LEU A 83 -4.46 4.02 12.07
N THR A 84 -3.53 3.19 11.61
CA THR A 84 -2.56 2.52 12.47
C THR A 84 -1.58 3.51 13.10
N ASP A 85 -1.07 4.46 12.32
CA ASP A 85 -0.21 5.55 12.78
C ASP A 85 -0.92 6.40 13.84
N LEU A 86 -2.17 6.79 13.60
CA LEU A 86 -2.98 7.54 14.56
C LEU A 86 -3.17 6.75 15.87
N PHE A 87 -3.50 5.47 15.79
CA PHE A 87 -3.63 4.62 16.95
C PHE A 87 -2.32 4.54 17.75
N ILE A 88 -1.19 4.33 17.08
CA ILE A 88 0.12 4.25 17.75
C ILE A 88 0.46 5.58 18.45
N ILE A 89 0.21 6.72 17.80
CA ILE A 89 0.46 8.05 18.37
C ILE A 89 -0.39 8.28 19.63
N VAL A 90 -1.69 7.93 19.58
CA VAL A 90 -2.60 8.08 20.72
C VAL A 90 -2.22 7.12 21.86
N ALA A 91 -1.90 5.86 21.53
CA ALA A 91 -1.53 4.86 22.52
C ALA A 91 -0.14 5.11 23.15
N ASN A 92 0.76 5.78 22.44
CA ASN A 92 2.14 6.02 22.87
C ASN A 92 2.53 7.51 22.74
N PRO A 93 2.00 8.40 23.59
CA PRO A 93 2.24 9.84 23.46
C PRO A 93 3.70 10.23 23.65
N SER A 94 4.49 9.43 24.37
CA SER A 94 5.93 9.62 24.58
C SER A 94 6.81 9.19 23.39
N TYR A 95 6.26 8.47 22.41
CA TYR A 95 7.01 7.97 21.26
C TYR A 95 7.55 9.12 20.40
N ALA A 96 8.86 9.22 20.21
CA ALA A 96 9.50 10.27 19.40
C ALA A 96 10.02 9.71 18.07
N LEU A 97 9.52 10.26 16.96
CA LEU A 97 9.95 9.87 15.62
C LEU A 97 11.32 10.48 15.29
N THR A 98 12.24 9.69 14.78
CA THR A 98 13.56 10.19 14.34
C THR A 98 13.45 10.84 12.97
N VAL A 99 13.75 12.14 12.91
CA VAL A 99 13.77 12.94 11.69
C VAL A 99 15.18 13.50 11.52
N PHE A 100 15.87 13.07 10.45
CA PHE A 100 17.25 13.44 10.13
C PHE A 100 18.18 13.36 11.35
N CYS A 101 18.23 12.18 11.98
CA CYS A 101 19.05 11.89 13.15
C CYS A 101 18.67 12.66 14.44
N MET A 102 17.63 13.49 14.40
CA MET A 102 17.10 14.23 15.54
C MET A 102 15.78 13.65 16.03
N LYS A 103 15.49 13.86 17.31
CA LYS A 103 14.19 13.54 17.92
C LYS A 103 13.52 14.85 18.34
N PRO A 104 12.72 15.49 17.47
CA PRO A 104 12.05 16.74 17.81
C PRO A 104 11.08 16.53 18.97
N THR A 105 11.05 17.50 19.90
CA THR A 105 10.21 17.48 21.10
C THR A 105 9.18 18.62 21.07
N GLY A 106 8.24 18.62 22.02
CA GLY A 106 7.20 19.65 22.11
C GLY A 106 6.32 19.73 20.85
N VAL A 107 5.99 20.95 20.43
CA VAL A 107 5.14 21.21 19.25
C VAL A 107 5.76 20.68 17.95
N ALA A 108 7.08 20.82 17.79
CA ALA A 108 7.78 20.27 16.62
C ALA A 108 7.70 18.74 16.59
N GLY A 109 7.81 18.09 17.76
CA GLY A 109 7.61 16.65 17.89
C GLY A 109 6.18 16.22 17.56
N LEU A 110 5.17 17.01 17.92
CA LEU A 110 3.78 16.75 17.56
C LEU A 110 3.60 16.80 16.03
N PHE A 111 4.07 17.86 15.37
CA PHE A 111 4.00 17.97 13.91
C PHE A 111 4.73 16.83 13.20
N ALA A 112 5.91 16.45 13.68
CA ALA A 112 6.66 15.33 13.12
C ALA A 112 5.88 14.00 13.20
N LYS A 113 5.11 13.79 14.27
CA LYS A 113 4.25 12.61 14.42
C LYS A 113 3.02 12.68 13.52
N THR A 114 2.31 13.82 13.48
CA THR A 114 1.05 13.95 12.75
C THR A 114 1.23 14.07 11.24
N GLN A 115 2.43 14.42 10.77
CA GLN A 115 2.74 14.51 9.35
C GLN A 115 2.49 13.18 8.62
N SER A 116 2.99 12.06 9.16
CA SER A 116 2.86 10.73 8.55
C SER A 116 1.40 10.32 8.31
N PRO A 117 0.52 10.25 9.33
CA PRO A 117 -0.87 9.84 9.14
C PRO A 117 -1.63 10.80 8.22
N THR A 118 -1.36 12.10 8.28
CA THR A 118 -2.01 13.10 7.41
C THR A 118 -1.67 12.85 5.94
N LEU A 119 -0.38 12.63 5.64
CA LEU A 119 0.06 12.33 4.28
C LEU A 119 -0.45 10.97 3.81
N HIS A 120 -0.44 9.96 4.67
CA HIS A 120 -1.02 8.65 4.36
C HIS A 120 -2.52 8.75 4.03
N LEU A 121 -3.30 9.55 4.76
CA LEU A 121 -4.73 9.79 4.44
C LEU A 121 -4.90 10.43 3.06
N LEU A 122 -4.18 11.53 2.79
CA LEU A 122 -4.29 12.27 1.54
C LEU A 122 -3.86 11.41 0.35
N ILE A 123 -2.71 10.73 0.47
CA ILE A 123 -2.21 9.82 -0.55
C ILE A 123 -3.22 8.69 -0.78
N GLY A 124 -3.66 8.03 0.28
CA GLY A 124 -4.59 6.91 0.22
C GLY A 124 -5.92 7.28 -0.45
N TYR A 125 -6.53 8.38 -0.03
CA TYR A 125 -7.73 8.92 -0.67
C TYR A 125 -7.51 9.23 -2.14
N GLY A 126 -6.40 9.89 -2.45
CA GLY A 126 -6.05 10.26 -3.81
C GLY A 126 -5.78 9.06 -4.72
N PHE A 127 -5.15 7.99 -4.22
CA PHE A 127 -4.93 6.73 -4.94
C PHE A 127 -6.24 5.98 -5.19
N MET A 128 -7.12 5.91 -4.18
CA MET A 128 -8.46 5.33 -4.34
C MET A 128 -9.27 6.02 -5.45
N ARG A 129 -9.13 7.35 -5.55
CA ARG A 129 -9.78 8.19 -6.57
C ARG A 129 -8.94 8.39 -7.84
N LEU A 130 -7.75 7.76 -7.94
CA LEU A 130 -6.80 7.90 -9.05
C LEU A 130 -6.49 9.35 -9.44
N ARG A 131 -6.37 10.25 -8.46
CA ARG A 131 -6.10 11.68 -8.68
C ARG A 131 -4.62 11.95 -8.94
N ARG A 132 -4.31 12.74 -9.97
CA ARG A 132 -2.94 13.09 -10.37
C ARG A 132 -2.15 13.82 -9.28
N TRP A 133 -2.79 14.67 -8.49
CA TRP A 133 -2.13 15.38 -7.39
C TRP A 133 -1.57 14.42 -6.32
N SER A 134 -2.20 13.26 -6.15
CA SER A 134 -1.78 12.27 -5.16
C SER A 134 -0.51 11.54 -5.58
N LEU A 135 -0.28 11.36 -6.88
CA LEU A 135 1.00 10.87 -7.38
C LEU A 135 2.15 11.84 -7.02
N LEU A 136 1.95 13.15 -7.22
CA LEU A 136 2.96 14.14 -6.85
C LEU A 136 3.21 14.16 -5.34
N LEU A 137 2.13 14.13 -4.56
CA LEU A 137 2.23 14.07 -3.09
C LEU A 137 2.96 12.81 -2.62
N TYR A 138 2.64 11.66 -3.20
CA TYR A 138 3.32 10.40 -2.92
C TYR A 138 4.81 10.47 -3.26
N LEU A 139 5.19 11.00 -4.42
CA LEU A 139 6.59 11.10 -4.83
C LEU A 139 7.39 12.04 -3.91
N ALA A 140 6.81 13.18 -3.53
CA ALA A 140 7.43 14.09 -2.58
C ALA A 140 7.62 13.42 -1.21
N TYR A 141 6.60 12.70 -0.73
CA TYR A 141 6.66 11.99 0.54
C TYR A 141 7.64 10.81 0.50
N ALA A 142 7.69 10.06 -0.60
CA ALA A 142 8.65 8.98 -0.81
C ALA A 142 10.09 9.50 -0.86
N ALA A 143 10.33 10.63 -1.54
CA ALA A 143 11.64 11.28 -1.55
C ALA A 143 12.07 11.71 -0.14
N PHE A 144 11.16 12.34 0.62
CA PHE A 144 11.40 12.68 2.02
C PHE A 144 11.71 11.43 2.87
N GLY A 145 10.91 10.38 2.74
CA GLY A 145 11.11 9.11 3.45
C GLY A 145 12.45 8.46 3.13
N LEU A 146 12.87 8.47 1.87
CA LEU A 146 14.15 7.93 1.42
C LEU A 146 15.34 8.73 1.97
N LEU A 147 15.27 10.06 1.91
CA LEU A 147 16.30 10.94 2.47
C LEU A 147 16.41 10.78 3.98
N ASN A 148 15.28 10.79 4.69
CA ASN A 148 15.23 10.63 6.14
C ASN A 148 15.76 9.25 6.57
N ALA A 149 15.33 8.19 5.90
CA ALA A 149 15.77 6.83 6.21
C ALA A 149 17.26 6.63 5.90
N THR A 150 17.77 7.19 4.80
CA THR A 150 19.21 7.17 4.47
C THR A 150 20.03 7.93 5.51
N ALA A 151 19.61 9.15 5.88
CA ALA A 151 20.28 9.92 6.93
C ALA A 151 20.30 9.16 8.26
N ASN A 152 19.16 8.61 8.68
CA ASN A 152 19.08 7.81 9.89
C ASN A 152 19.93 6.52 9.80
N TYR A 153 20.04 5.91 8.62
CA TYR A 153 20.91 4.75 8.39
C TYR A 153 22.39 5.13 8.53
N ALA A 154 22.79 6.29 8.03
CA ALA A 154 24.16 6.80 8.19
C ALA A 154 24.51 7.10 9.66
N CYS A 155 23.57 7.69 10.43
CA CYS A 155 23.82 8.05 11.83
C CYS A 155 23.77 6.87 12.80
N PHE A 156 22.78 5.97 12.63
CA PHE A 156 22.50 4.90 13.60
C PHE A 156 22.87 3.50 13.08
N GLY A 157 23.41 3.39 11.87
CA GLY A 157 23.78 2.13 11.25
C GLY A 157 22.60 1.25 10.82
N TYR A 158 22.88 -0.04 10.69
CA TYR A 158 21.91 -1.05 10.26
C TYR A 158 20.79 -1.24 11.29
N GLY A 159 19.55 -1.26 10.80
CA GLY A 159 18.39 -1.66 11.59
C GLY A 159 17.40 -2.41 10.71
N ARG A 160 16.95 -3.60 11.15
CA ARG A 160 16.07 -4.49 10.37
C ARG A 160 14.85 -3.77 9.78
N VAL A 161 14.15 -3.00 10.61
CA VAL A 161 12.96 -2.23 10.22
C VAL A 161 13.30 -1.15 9.19
N ARG A 162 14.40 -0.42 9.40
CA ARG A 162 14.84 0.66 8.50
C ARG A 162 15.25 0.11 7.13
N THR A 163 15.96 -1.01 7.09
CA THR A 163 16.36 -1.68 5.85
C THR A 163 15.13 -2.19 5.09
N ALA A 164 14.20 -2.85 5.79
CA ALA A 164 12.95 -3.32 5.18
C ALA A 164 12.12 -2.14 4.63
N PHE A 165 12.00 -1.04 5.39
CA PHE A 165 11.33 0.17 4.93
C PHE A 165 11.98 0.76 3.68
N LEU A 166 13.31 0.89 3.64
CA LEU A 166 14.03 1.40 2.48
C LEU A 166 13.80 0.55 1.22
N LEU A 167 13.97 -0.77 1.34
CA LEU A 167 13.79 -1.69 0.21
C LEU A 167 12.35 -1.68 -0.31
N THR A 168 11.37 -1.72 0.59
CA THR A 168 9.95 -1.69 0.21
C THR A 168 9.56 -0.34 -0.37
N LEU A 169 10.04 0.78 0.19
CA LEU A 169 9.80 2.11 -0.35
C LEU A 169 10.31 2.25 -1.78
N ILE A 170 11.54 1.79 -2.06
CA ILE A 170 12.12 1.80 -3.41
C ILE A 170 11.29 0.95 -4.36
N ALA A 171 10.95 -0.28 -3.97
CA ALA A 171 10.16 -1.20 -4.80
C ALA A 171 8.76 -0.63 -5.12
N PHE A 172 8.04 -0.13 -4.12
CA PHE A 172 6.72 0.49 -4.32
C PHE A 172 6.82 1.76 -5.15
N THR A 173 7.84 2.59 -4.93
CA THR A 173 8.03 3.83 -5.70
C THR A 173 8.27 3.51 -7.18
N ALA A 174 9.16 2.57 -7.47
CA ALA A 174 9.41 2.11 -8.84
C ALA A 174 8.13 1.57 -9.49
N TYR A 175 7.36 0.76 -8.75
CA TYR A 175 6.08 0.23 -9.21
C TYR A 175 5.05 1.32 -9.50
N ILE A 176 4.87 2.30 -8.61
CA ILE A 176 3.92 3.41 -8.79
C ILE A 176 4.34 4.30 -9.98
N VAL A 177 5.63 4.59 -10.12
CA VAL A 177 6.16 5.35 -11.27
C VAL A 177 5.89 4.60 -12.57
N TRP A 178 6.08 3.27 -12.59
CA TRP A 178 5.72 2.45 -13.75
C TRP A 178 4.21 2.49 -14.04
N ARG A 179 3.37 2.43 -13.00
CA ARG A 179 1.90 2.47 -13.10
C ARG A 179 1.29 3.86 -13.19
N ARG A 180 2.10 4.92 -13.32
CA ARG A 180 1.64 6.33 -13.35
C ARG A 180 0.53 6.63 -14.36
N GLN A 181 0.43 5.86 -15.44
CA GLN A 181 -0.63 6.00 -16.45
C GLN A 181 -2.03 5.77 -15.86
N GLY A 182 -2.18 4.98 -14.80
CA GLY A 182 -3.47 4.76 -14.12
C GLY A 182 -4.09 6.04 -13.55
N PHE A 183 -3.27 7.04 -13.18
CA PHE A 183 -3.73 8.35 -12.72
C PHE A 183 -4.14 9.29 -13.86
N ARG A 184 -3.80 8.97 -15.12
CA ARG A 184 -4.14 9.80 -16.29
C ARG A 184 -5.55 9.52 -16.80
N SER A 185 -5.95 8.25 -16.82
CA SER A 185 -7.22 7.78 -17.41
C SER A 185 -8.47 8.23 -16.65
N ALA A 186 -8.36 8.58 -15.37
CA ALA A 186 -9.48 9.08 -14.57
C ALA A 186 -9.83 10.56 -14.85
N ALA A 187 -8.97 11.29 -15.58
CA ALA A 187 -9.16 12.71 -15.86
C ALA A 187 -9.97 12.99 -17.13
N THR A 188 -10.23 11.98 -17.97
CA THR A 188 -11.08 12.13 -19.16
C THR A 188 -12.52 11.86 -18.74
N PRO A 189 -13.43 12.85 -18.74
CA PRO A 189 -14.85 12.59 -18.52
C PRO A 189 -15.32 11.64 -19.62
N ARG A 190 -15.93 10.51 -19.26
CA ARG A 190 -16.70 9.75 -20.26
C ARG A 190 -17.85 10.66 -20.71
N PRO A 191 -18.05 10.87 -22.02
CA PRO A 191 -19.29 11.46 -22.48
C PRO A 191 -20.43 10.58 -21.97
N ARG A 192 -21.42 11.21 -21.31
CA ARG A 192 -22.68 10.53 -21.01
C ARG A 192 -23.34 10.27 -22.36
N LEU A 193 -23.40 9.00 -22.77
CA LEU A 193 -24.30 8.51 -23.80
C LEU A 193 -25.64 8.20 -23.14
#